data_AF-A0A973A195-F1
#
_entry.id   AF-A0A973A195-F1
#
_cell.length_a   1.000
_cell.length_b   1.000
_cell.length_c   1.000
_cell.angle_alpha   90.00
_cell.angle_beta   90.00
_cell.angle_gamma   90.00
#
_symmetry.space_group_name_H-M   'P 1'
#
loop_
_entity.id
_entity.type
_entity.pdbx_description
1 polymer ?
#
loop_
_entity_poly.entity_id
_entity_poly.type
_entity_poly.pdbx_seq_one_letter_code
_entity_poly.pdbx_strand_id
1 'polypeptide(L)'
;MRQQQDTVQQEQDTVAKTVKVLVVARQGVLQQALVELINYHKDFEVVSLLEDMHEANRWLQRGNAHVLIMDWPLSDVWELNLIGEMIARHSGLVFLAVSLYDDPYLVKQALGLGVKGYVSKAMAAELMCTALQAVYEGRQFCSPDVVDMLPDSFLENIEIGSQG
;
A
#
# COMPACT_ATOMS: atom_id res chain seq x y z
N MET A 1 58.46 -12.52 15.04
CA MET A 1 57.61 -11.81 16.02
C MET A 1 56.65 -10.93 15.23
N ARG A 2 55.36 -11.28 15.15
CA ARG A 2 54.22 -10.53 15.75
C ARG A 2 54.21 -9.06 15.29
N GLN A 3 53.28 -8.57 14.45
CA GLN A 3 51.83 -8.31 14.65
C GLN A 3 51.26 -8.02 13.22
N GLN A 4 50.17 -8.57 12.66
CA GLN A 4 48.75 -8.62 13.07
C GLN A 4 48.21 -7.33 13.68
N GLN A 5 47.48 -6.54 12.87
CA GLN A 5 46.25 -5.82 13.22
C GLN A 5 45.75 -5.10 11.95
N ASP A 6 44.79 -5.68 11.23
CA ASP A 6 43.34 -5.53 11.47
C ASP A 6 42.77 -4.39 10.62
N THR A 7 42.82 -4.55 9.30
CA THR A 7 41.84 -3.90 8.42
C THR A 7 40.56 -4.72 8.53
N VAL A 8 39.83 -4.55 9.63
CA VAL A 8 38.42 -4.93 9.71
C VAL A 8 37.70 -3.92 8.82
N GLN A 9 37.56 -4.28 7.54
CA GLN A 9 36.53 -3.71 6.69
C GLN A 9 35.21 -3.97 7.44
N GLN A 10 34.64 -2.92 8.03
CA GLN A 10 33.29 -2.98 8.56
C GLN A 10 32.36 -3.15 7.35
N GLU A 11 32.07 -4.40 7.00
CA GLU A 11 30.83 -4.76 6.33
C GLU A 11 29.71 -4.37 7.30
N GLN A 12 29.29 -3.11 7.22
CA GLN A 12 28.00 -2.72 7.74
C GLN A 12 26.98 -3.40 6.84
N ASP A 13 26.58 -4.62 7.22
CA ASP A 13 25.32 -5.22 6.85
C ASP A 13 24.21 -4.26 7.28
N THR A 14 23.98 -3.25 6.45
CA THR A 14 22.80 -2.41 6.53
C THR A 14 21.70 -3.32 6.04
N VAL A 15 21.04 -4.01 6.96
CA VAL A 15 19.79 -4.70 6.66
C VAL A 15 18.90 -3.67 5.98
N ALA A 16 18.74 -3.77 4.65
CA ALA A 16 17.94 -2.84 3.89
C ALA A 16 16.57 -2.77 4.57
N LYS A 17 16.09 -1.57 4.91
CA LYS A 17 14.86 -1.41 5.67
C LYS A 17 13.68 -1.76 4.77
N THR A 18 13.27 -3.02 4.80
CA THR A 18 12.14 -3.52 4.01
C THR A 18 10.83 -2.90 4.48
N VAL A 19 10.04 -2.41 3.53
CA VAL A 19 8.73 -1.82 3.77
C VAL A 19 7.72 -2.94 3.99
N LYS A 20 7.31 -3.11 5.24
CA LYS A 20 6.23 -4.01 5.68
C LYS A 20 4.87 -3.61 5.13
N VAL A 21 4.26 -4.51 4.37
CA VAL A 21 2.95 -4.35 3.73
C VAL A 21 1.94 -5.31 4.36
N LEU A 22 0.82 -4.77 4.82
CA LEU A 22 -0.35 -5.56 5.24
C LEU A 22 -1.33 -5.61 4.07
N VAL A 23 -1.77 -6.80 3.68
CA VAL A 23 -2.76 -6.95 2.60
C VAL A 23 -4.10 -7.39 3.17
N VAL A 24 -5.17 -6.69 2.81
CA VAL A 24 -6.55 -7.01 3.15
C VAL A 24 -7.33 -7.23 1.86
N ALA A 25 -7.67 -8.49 1.56
CA ALA A 25 -8.38 -8.82 0.33
C ALA A 25 -9.26 -10.06 0.53
N ARG A 26 -10.46 -10.02 -0.06
CA ARG A 26 -11.39 -11.15 -0.07
C ARG A 26 -10.77 -12.34 -0.82
N GLN A 27 -11.10 -13.55 -0.39
CA GLN A 27 -10.61 -14.80 -0.96
C GLN A 27 -10.78 -14.86 -2.49
N GLY A 28 -9.68 -15.12 -3.21
CA GLY A 28 -9.68 -15.20 -4.67
C GLY A 28 -8.28 -15.23 -5.28
N VAL A 29 -8.20 -15.43 -6.60
CA VAL A 29 -6.94 -15.62 -7.35
C VAL A 29 -6.00 -14.42 -7.23
N LEU A 30 -6.56 -13.20 -7.19
CA LEU A 30 -5.77 -11.97 -7.13
C LEU A 30 -5.01 -11.80 -5.80
N GLN A 31 -5.47 -12.44 -4.73
CA GLN A 31 -4.88 -12.32 -3.40
C GLN A 31 -3.44 -12.82 -3.39
N GLN A 32 -3.21 -14.04 -3.91
CA GLN A 32 -1.87 -14.62 -4.00
C GLN A 32 -1.02 -13.90 -5.04
N ALA A 33 -1.59 -13.49 -6.17
CA ALA A 33 -0.88 -12.72 -7.18
C ALA A 33 -0.34 -11.39 -6.62
N LEU A 34 -1.10 -10.68 -5.79
CA LEU A 34 -0.63 -9.46 -5.11
C LEU A 34 0.51 -9.77 -4.14
N VAL A 35 0.39 -10.83 -3.35
CA VAL A 35 1.46 -11.22 -2.41
C VAL A 35 2.75 -11.57 -3.13
N GLU A 36 2.66 -12.37 -4.20
CA GLU A 36 3.80 -12.75 -5.03
C GLU A 36 4.43 -11.52 -5.70
N LEU A 37 3.62 -10.64 -6.29
CA LEU A 37 4.08 -9.41 -6.93
C LEU A 37 4.85 -8.51 -5.97
N ILE A 38 4.32 -8.30 -4.77
CA ILE A 38 4.92 -7.42 -3.76
C ILE A 38 6.22 -8.04 -3.23
N ASN A 39 6.19 -9.32 -2.86
CA ASN A 39 7.36 -10.01 -2.31
C ASN A 39 8.47 -10.25 -3.34
N TYR A 40 8.15 -10.22 -4.64
CA TYR A 40 9.15 -10.27 -5.70
C TYR A 40 10.10 -9.06 -5.66
N HIS A 41 9.60 -7.91 -5.19
CA HIS A 41 10.40 -6.69 -5.07
C HIS A 41 11.07 -6.60 -3.69
N LYS A 42 12.40 -6.70 -3.65
CA LYS A 42 13.23 -6.79 -2.43
C LYS A 42 13.01 -5.69 -1.37
N ASP A 43 12.46 -4.55 -1.78
CA ASP A 43 12.23 -3.40 -0.91
C ASP A 43 10.91 -3.51 -0.12
N PHE A 44 10.05 -4.47 -0.47
CA PHE A 44 8.75 -4.71 0.17
C PHE A 44 8.64 -6.13 0.73
N GLU A 45 7.83 -6.29 1.78
CA GLU A 45 7.51 -7.60 2.37
C GLU A 45 6.06 -7.60 2.82
N VAL A 46 5.28 -8.58 2.36
CA VAL A 46 3.94 -8.82 2.90
C VAL A 46 4.05 -9.51 4.26
N VAL A 47 3.72 -8.78 5.32
CA VAL A 47 3.82 -9.27 6.71
C VAL A 47 2.59 -10.02 7.18
N SER A 48 1.44 -9.79 6.54
CA SER A 48 0.24 -10.56 6.77
C SER A 48 -0.75 -10.35 5.62
N LEU A 49 -1.60 -11.35 5.43
CA LEU A 49 -2.67 -11.36 4.45
C LEU A 49 -3.96 -11.71 5.20
N LEU A 50 -4.93 -10.81 5.16
CA LEU A 50 -6.18 -10.88 5.94
C LEU A 50 -7.39 -10.73 5.01
N GLU A 51 -8.56 -11.15 5.48
CA GLU A 51 -9.76 -11.15 4.65
C GLU A 51 -10.63 -9.91 4.85
N ASP A 52 -10.55 -9.26 6.02
CA ASP A 52 -11.42 -8.14 6.37
C ASP A 52 -10.71 -7.05 7.21
N MET A 53 -11.28 -5.84 7.21
CA MET A 53 -10.72 -4.69 7.95
C MET A 53 -10.77 -4.86 9.48
N HIS A 54 -11.71 -5.64 10.02
CA HIS A 54 -11.78 -5.89 11.47
C HIS A 54 -10.62 -6.79 11.91
N GLU A 55 -10.25 -7.78 11.10
CA GLU A 55 -9.07 -8.59 11.31
C GLU A 55 -7.80 -7.74 11.23
N ALA A 56 -7.70 -6.84 10.25
CA ALA A 56 -6.59 -5.89 10.13
C ALA A 56 -6.46 -5.01 11.37
N ASN A 57 -7.56 -4.44 11.86
CA ASN A 57 -7.56 -3.63 13.07
C ASN A 57 -7.15 -4.43 14.33
N ARG A 58 -7.54 -5.70 14.45
CA ARG A 58 -7.05 -6.58 15.54
C ARG A 58 -5.57 -6.90 15.39
N TRP A 59 -5.12 -7.19 14.18
CA TRP A 59 -3.73 -7.51 13.88
C TRP A 59 -2.79 -6.34 14.21
N LEU A 60 -3.16 -5.12 13.83
CA LEU A 60 -2.40 -3.90 14.10
C LEU A 60 -2.24 -3.55 15.58
N GLN A 61 -2.97 -4.20 16.50
CA GLN A 61 -2.74 -4.04 17.95
C GLN A 61 -1.44 -4.71 18.41
N ARG A 62 -0.89 -5.64 17.61
CA ARG A 62 0.29 -6.45 17.95
C ARG A 62 1.34 -6.45 16.85
N GLY A 63 0.93 -6.30 15.60
CA GLY A 63 1.78 -6.21 14.43
C GLY A 63 2.20 -4.77 14.10
N ASN A 64 3.08 -4.62 13.12
CA ASN A 64 3.46 -3.33 12.56
C ASN A 64 3.55 -3.45 11.03
N ALA A 65 2.94 -2.50 10.33
CA ALA A 65 3.01 -2.35 8.89
C ALA A 65 3.23 -0.86 8.57
N HIS A 66 3.88 -0.57 7.44
CA HIS A 66 4.04 0.79 6.95
C HIS A 66 2.95 1.14 5.93
N VAL A 67 2.52 0.15 5.15
CA VAL A 67 1.45 0.30 4.15
C VAL A 67 0.41 -0.79 4.35
N LEU A 68 -0.87 -0.43 4.32
CA LEU A 68 -2.01 -1.33 4.22
C LEU A 68 -2.59 -1.21 2.81
N ILE A 69 -2.55 -2.32 2.07
CA ILE A 69 -3.25 -2.47 0.80
C ILE A 69 -4.62 -3.09 1.09
N MET A 70 -5.69 -2.47 0.60
CA MET A 70 -7.04 -3.01 0.73
C MET A 70 -7.73 -3.14 -0.63
N ASP A 71 -8.39 -4.27 -0.84
CA ASP A 71 -9.35 -4.41 -1.93
C ASP A 71 -10.51 -3.43 -1.69
N TRP A 72 -10.88 -2.63 -2.69
CA TRP A 72 -11.89 -1.58 -2.54
C TRP A 72 -13.02 -1.71 -3.56
N PRO A 73 -14.29 -1.49 -3.18
CA PRO A 73 -14.77 -1.50 -1.80
C PRO A 73 -14.69 -2.93 -1.24
N LEU A 74 -14.19 -3.07 -0.02
CA LEU A 74 -14.03 -4.37 0.63
C LEU A 74 -15.41 -4.92 1.07
N SER A 75 -16.25 -4.08 1.69
CA SER A 75 -17.68 -4.35 1.93
C SER A 75 -18.55 -3.06 2.02
N ASP A 76 -19.70 -3.15 2.71
CA ASP A 76 -20.72 -2.12 2.84
C ASP A 76 -20.27 -0.93 3.71
N VAL A 77 -21.10 0.13 3.72
CA VAL A 77 -20.90 1.44 4.39
C VAL A 77 -20.31 1.37 5.80
N TRP A 78 -20.55 0.30 6.55
CA TRP A 78 -20.04 0.11 7.91
C TRP A 78 -18.51 0.06 8.01
N GLU A 79 -17.81 -0.38 6.96
CA GLU A 79 -16.34 -0.45 6.96
C GLU A 79 -15.67 0.92 6.76
N LEU A 80 -16.37 1.90 6.17
CA LEU A 80 -15.82 3.24 5.94
C LEU A 80 -15.48 3.95 7.26
N ASN A 81 -16.32 3.79 8.27
CA ASN A 81 -16.09 4.35 9.60
C ASN A 81 -14.85 3.71 10.26
N LEU A 82 -14.72 2.38 10.14
CA LEU A 82 -13.56 1.67 10.67
C LEU A 82 -12.26 2.11 9.98
N ILE A 83 -12.28 2.25 8.65
CA ILE A 83 -11.11 2.72 7.89
C ILE A 83 -10.72 4.14 8.31
N GLY A 84 -11.70 5.05 8.42
CA GLY A 84 -11.45 6.40 8.92
C GLY A 84 -10.87 6.41 10.34
N GLU A 85 -11.39 5.58 11.25
CA GLU A 85 -10.83 5.43 12.60
C GLU A 85 -9.41 4.89 12.58
N MET A 86 -9.11 3.90 11.73
CA MET A 86 -7.78 3.31 11.62
C MET A 86 -6.78 4.34 11.07
N ILE A 87 -7.15 5.12 10.06
CA ILE A 87 -6.32 6.21 9.51
C ILE A 87 -6.03 7.25 10.60
N ALA A 88 -7.03 7.64 11.39
CA ALA A 88 -6.85 8.59 12.48
C ALA A 88 -5.99 8.03 13.63
N ARG A 89 -6.12 6.74 13.95
CA ARG A 89 -5.41 6.07 15.05
C ARG A 89 -3.97 5.72 14.70
N HIS A 90 -3.69 5.39 13.44
CA HIS A 90 -2.40 4.89 12.97
C HIS A 90 -1.77 5.88 11.99
N SER A 91 -1.34 7.05 12.47
CA SER A 91 -0.78 8.12 11.62
C SER A 91 0.50 7.73 10.85
N GLY A 92 1.17 6.64 11.24
CA GLY A 92 2.32 6.08 10.53
C GLY A 92 1.98 4.98 9.51
N LEU A 93 0.72 4.56 9.43
CA LEU A 93 0.23 3.56 8.48
C LEU A 93 -0.37 4.25 7.27
N VAL A 94 0.17 3.97 6.09
CA VAL A 94 -0.32 4.50 4.82
C VAL A 94 -1.34 3.54 4.23
N PHE A 95 -2.46 4.06 3.72
CA PHE A 95 -3.51 3.25 3.11
C PHE A 95 -3.47 3.39 1.59
N LEU A 96 -3.52 2.26 0.89
CA LEU A 96 -3.58 2.15 -0.56
C LEU A 96 -4.76 1.25 -0.95
N ALA A 97 -5.65 1.76 -1.81
CA ALA A 97 -6.80 1.04 -2.32
C ALA A 97 -6.47 0.36 -3.66
N VAL A 98 -6.99 -0.85 -3.84
CA VAL A 98 -6.91 -1.62 -5.09
C VAL A 98 -8.32 -2.04 -5.50
N SER A 99 -8.80 -1.66 -6.68
CA SER A 99 -10.22 -1.86 -7.04
C SER A 99 -10.44 -2.42 -8.45
N LEU A 100 -11.50 -3.22 -8.62
CA LEU A 100 -12.06 -3.56 -9.95
C LEU A 100 -13.00 -2.47 -10.46
N TYR A 101 -13.43 -1.57 -9.57
CA TYR A 101 -14.49 -0.61 -9.82
C TYR A 101 -13.91 0.77 -10.07
N ASP A 102 -14.27 1.26 -11.23
CA ASP A 102 -13.85 2.51 -11.83
C ASP A 102 -14.99 3.54 -11.68
N ASP A 103 -15.55 3.64 -10.47
CA ASP A 103 -16.58 4.62 -10.14
C ASP A 103 -15.91 5.85 -9.48
N PRO A 104 -15.98 7.04 -10.11
CA PRO A 104 -15.45 8.28 -9.54
C PRO A 104 -15.95 8.57 -8.12
N TYR A 105 -17.17 8.15 -7.77
CA TYR A 105 -17.71 8.32 -6.42
C TYR A 105 -16.94 7.49 -5.39
N LEU A 106 -16.65 6.22 -5.70
CA LEU A 106 -15.90 5.33 -4.82
C LEU A 106 -14.44 5.76 -4.67
N VAL A 107 -13.83 6.24 -5.76
CA VAL A 107 -12.48 6.82 -5.73
C VAL A 107 -12.46 8.05 -4.82
N LYS A 108 -13.39 8.99 -5.01
CA LYS A 108 -13.50 10.20 -4.16
C LYS A 108 -13.74 9.87 -2.70
N GLN A 109 -14.55 8.85 -2.41
CA GLN A 109 -14.81 8.40 -1.05
C GLN A 109 -13.54 7.86 -0.39
N ALA A 110 -12.78 7.00 -1.07
CA ALA A 110 -11.52 6.47 -0.57
C ALA A 110 -10.51 7.61 -0.29
N LEU A 111 -10.28 8.47 -1.29
CA LEU A 111 -9.35 9.60 -1.15
C LEU A 111 -9.78 10.56 -0.04
N GLY A 112 -11.09 10.84 0.08
CA GLY A 112 -11.66 11.70 1.12
C GLY A 112 -11.49 11.15 2.55
N LEU A 113 -11.35 9.84 2.73
CA LEU A 113 -11.04 9.22 4.02
C LEU A 113 -9.55 9.35 4.40
N GLY A 114 -8.69 9.77 3.47
CA GLY A 114 -7.24 9.88 3.69
C GLY A 114 -6.42 8.73 3.10
N VAL A 115 -7.03 7.88 2.27
CA VAL A 115 -6.30 6.90 1.45
C VAL A 115 -5.35 7.67 0.53
N LYS A 116 -4.08 7.25 0.50
CA LYS A 116 -3.01 7.95 -0.24
C LYS A 116 -2.81 7.39 -1.65
N GLY A 117 -3.17 6.13 -1.88
CA GLY A 117 -3.04 5.49 -3.19
C GLY A 117 -4.35 4.89 -3.67
N TYR A 118 -4.63 4.98 -4.97
CA TYR A 118 -5.70 4.22 -5.61
C TYR A 118 -5.19 3.62 -6.93
N VAL A 119 -5.14 2.29 -6.99
CA VAL A 119 -4.66 1.55 -8.15
C VAL A 119 -5.78 0.66 -8.67
N SER A 120 -6.12 0.78 -9.94
CA SER A 120 -7.04 -0.19 -10.55
C SER A 120 -6.39 -1.58 -10.59
N LYS A 121 -7.20 -2.63 -10.45
CA LYS A 121 -6.71 -4.01 -10.55
C LYS A 121 -6.19 -4.35 -11.95
N ALA A 122 -6.65 -3.64 -12.98
CA ALA A 122 -6.14 -3.76 -14.34
C ALA A 122 -4.68 -3.32 -14.45
N MET A 123 -4.27 -2.31 -13.67
CA MET A 123 -2.91 -1.79 -13.66
C MET A 123 -2.06 -2.27 -12.49
N ALA A 124 -2.63 -3.01 -11.54
CA ALA A 124 -1.93 -3.45 -10.32
C ALA A 124 -0.64 -4.22 -10.63
N ALA A 125 -0.65 -5.15 -11.58
CA ALA A 125 0.54 -5.94 -11.93
C ALA A 125 1.74 -5.09 -12.34
N GLU A 126 1.48 -3.93 -12.93
CA GLU A 126 2.50 -3.03 -13.48
C GLU A 126 2.88 -1.93 -12.50
N LEU A 127 1.89 -1.34 -11.83
CA LEU A 127 2.07 -0.12 -11.04
C LEU A 127 2.18 -0.37 -9.53
N MET A 128 1.96 -1.59 -9.01
CA MET A 128 1.87 -1.82 -7.56
C MET A 128 3.13 -1.35 -6.81
N CYS A 129 4.32 -1.70 -7.29
CA CYS A 129 5.57 -1.35 -6.61
C CYS A 129 5.83 0.17 -6.68
N THR A 130 5.55 0.80 -7.82
CA THR A 130 5.64 2.26 -7.99
C THR A 130 4.67 2.98 -7.05
N ALA A 131 3.42 2.49 -6.98
CA ALA A 131 2.41 3.02 -6.09
C ALA A 131 2.81 2.88 -4.62
N LEU A 132 3.29 1.68 -4.22
CA LEU A 132 3.79 1.41 -2.88
C LEU A 132 4.94 2.34 -2.48
N GLN A 133 5.91 2.55 -3.37
CA GLN A 133 7.03 3.46 -3.14
C GLN A 133 6.53 4.90 -2.95
N ALA A 134 5.68 5.37 -3.86
CA ALA A 134 5.16 6.73 -3.82
C ALA A 134 4.39 7.01 -2.53
N VAL A 135 3.45 6.13 -2.16
CA VAL A 135 2.64 6.34 -0.95
C VAL A 135 3.46 6.17 0.33
N TYR A 136 4.43 5.26 0.37
CA TYR A 136 5.35 5.11 1.50
C TYR A 136 6.20 6.37 1.72
N GLU A 137 6.59 7.05 0.65
CA GLU A 137 7.30 8.34 0.69
C GLU A 137 6.36 9.53 0.99
N GLY A 138 5.08 9.27 1.26
CA GLY A 138 4.08 10.27 1.65
C GLY A 138 3.40 10.98 0.48
N ARG A 139 3.65 10.56 -0.75
CA ARG A 139 2.97 11.12 -1.95
C ARG A 139 1.60 10.48 -2.16
N GLN A 140 0.75 11.19 -2.90
CA GLN A 140 -0.50 10.60 -3.40
C GLN A 140 -0.24 9.94 -4.75
N PHE A 141 -0.84 8.77 -4.98
CA PHE A 141 -0.67 8.03 -6.23
C PHE A 141 -2.02 7.55 -6.76
N CYS A 142 -2.30 7.81 -8.04
CA CYS A 142 -3.42 7.16 -8.73
C CYS A 142 -2.95 6.54 -10.04
N SER A 143 -3.48 5.36 -10.38
CA SER A 143 -3.27 4.80 -11.71
C SER A 143 -3.90 5.71 -12.77
N PRO A 144 -3.31 5.79 -13.98
CA PRO A 144 -3.75 6.75 -15.01
C PRO A 144 -5.20 6.57 -15.42
N ASP A 145 -5.71 5.33 -15.49
CA ASP A 145 -7.12 5.06 -15.75
C ASP A 145 -8.07 5.64 -14.69
N VAL A 146 -7.67 5.64 -13.42
CA VAL A 146 -8.41 6.26 -12.32
C VAL A 146 -8.36 7.79 -12.42
N VAL A 147 -7.21 8.33 -12.82
CA VAL A 147 -7.03 9.79 -12.99
C VAL A 147 -7.92 10.32 -14.11
N ASP A 148 -8.01 9.62 -15.23
CA ASP A 148 -8.85 10.01 -16.38
C ASP A 148 -10.35 10.14 -16.03
N MET A 149 -10.78 9.50 -14.94
CA MET A 149 -12.16 9.51 -14.45
C MET A 149 -12.44 10.63 -13.44
N LEU A 150 -11.39 11.24 -12.87
CA LEU A 150 -11.51 12.26 -11.85
C LEU A 150 -11.55 13.66 -12.50
N PRO A 151 -12.37 14.58 -11.97
CA PRO A 151 -12.34 15.97 -12.44
C PRO A 151 -11.04 16.66 -12.00
N ASP A 152 -10.52 17.57 -12.82
CA ASP A 152 -9.26 18.31 -12.60
C ASP A 152 -9.06 18.82 -11.17
N SER A 153 -10.12 19.28 -10.52
CA SER A 153 -10.13 19.74 -9.12
C SER A 153 -9.57 18.74 -8.10
N PHE A 154 -9.53 17.44 -8.43
CA PHE A 154 -8.97 16.39 -7.56
C PHE A 154 -7.51 16.09 -7.86
N LEU A 155 -6.98 16.56 -9.00
CA LEU A 155 -5.65 16.17 -9.49
C LEU A 155 -4.53 17.10 -9.01
N GLU A 156 -4.86 18.20 -8.32
CA GLU A 156 -3.90 19.27 -7.96
C GLU A 156 -2.70 18.79 -7.11
N ASN A 157 -2.73 17.58 -6.54
CA ASN A 157 -1.62 17.01 -5.77
C ASN A 157 -1.40 15.49 -5.96
N ILE A 158 -1.97 14.89 -7.03
CA ILE A 158 -1.90 13.44 -7.27
C ILE A 158 -0.78 13.13 -8.26
N GLU A 159 0.16 12.26 -7.87
CA GLU A 159 1.10 11.68 -8.82
C GLU A 159 0.35 10.67 -9.71
N ILE A 160 0.40 10.91 -11.02
CA ILE A 160 -0.22 10.05 -12.02
C ILE A 160 0.79 8.95 -12.35
N GLY A 161 0.40 7.70 -12.15
CA GLY A 161 1.23 6.57 -12.56
C GLY A 161 1.54 6.64 -14.06
N SER A 162 2.81 6.50 -14.44
CA SER A 162 3.23 6.41 -15.84
C SER A 162 3.80 5.03 -16.13
N GLN A 163 3.49 4.49 -17.30
CA GLN A 163 4.24 3.37 -17.88
C GLN A 163 5.62 3.92 -18.25
N GLY A 164 6.63 3.65 -17.41
CA GLY A 164 8.03 4.00 -17.69
C GLY A 164 8.65 3.00 -18.65
#